data_AF-A0A1J3IIR5-F1
#
_entry.id   AF-A0A1J3IIR5-F1
#
_cell.length_a   1.000
_cell.length_b   1.000
_cell.length_c   1.000
_cell.angle_alpha   90.00
_cell.angle_beta   90.00
_cell.angle_gamma   90.00
#
_symmetry.space_group_name_H-M   'P 1'
#
loop_
_entity.id
_entity.type
_entity.pdbx_description
1 polymer ?
#
loop_
_entity_poly.entity_id
_entity_poly.type
_entity_poly.pdbx_seq_one_letter_code
_entity_poly.pdbx_strand_id
1 'polypeptide(L)'
;QEAYRPVKKGDTFLVREGFRPVEFKVMEIDPPDSEYCIVEPQTVIHCDGDPVKREDDDKADEVGYDDLGGVRKQLAMIREMIELPLRHPTLFKTLGIKPPKGVLLHGPPGTGKTMIARAVANETGAFFFLINGPEIMSKMAGDSEANLRRAFEEAEKNAP
;
A
#
# COMPACT_ATOMS: atom_id res chain seq x y z
N GLN A 1 25.99 -19.55 18.86
CA GLN A 1 25.52 -20.04 17.57
C GLN A 1 25.48 -18.81 16.67
N GLU A 2 26.29 -18.75 15.62
CA GLU A 2 26.19 -17.65 14.65
C GLU A 2 24.81 -17.71 14.01
N ALA A 3 24.02 -16.65 14.20
CA ALA A 3 22.64 -16.61 13.77
C ALA A 3 22.55 -15.74 12.52
N TYR A 4 22.51 -16.39 11.36
CA TYR A 4 22.23 -15.74 10.08
C TYR A 4 20.73 -15.47 9.96
N ARG A 5 20.30 -14.26 10.33
CA ARG A 5 18.88 -13.90 10.34
C ARG A 5 18.51 -13.13 9.07
N PRO A 6 17.51 -13.57 8.31
CA PRO A 6 16.96 -12.74 7.25
C PRO A 6 16.15 -11.59 7.88
N VAL A 7 16.27 -10.40 7.30
CA VAL A 7 15.49 -9.21 7.65
C VAL A 7 14.99 -8.53 6.39
N LYS A 8 13.80 -7.95 6.44
CA LYS A 8 13.20 -7.12 5.40
C LYS A 8 13.05 -5.68 5.88
N LYS A 9 13.15 -4.72 4.96
CA LYS A 9 12.90 -3.31 5.26
C LYS A 9 11.49 -3.13 5.84
N GLY A 10 11.43 -2.48 7.00
CA GLY A 10 10.21 -2.23 7.76
C GLY A 10 9.71 -3.40 8.59
N ASP A 11 10.50 -4.46 8.79
CA ASP A 11 10.22 -5.48 9.81
C ASP A 11 10.34 -4.87 11.21
N THR A 12 9.47 -5.33 12.13
CA THR A 12 9.57 -5.02 13.55
C THR A 12 9.91 -6.26 14.35
N PHE A 13 10.82 -6.15 15.32
CA PHE A 13 11.24 -7.28 16.15
C PHE A 13 11.57 -6.87 17.58
N LEU A 14 11.30 -7.79 18.51
CA LEU A 14 11.48 -7.58 19.94
C LEU A 14 12.78 -8.23 20.42
N VAL A 15 13.68 -7.43 21.00
CA VAL A 15 14.90 -7.91 21.66
C VAL A 15 14.64 -7.94 23.17
N ARG A 16 14.89 -9.10 23.79
CA ARG A 16 14.59 -9.37 25.21
C ARG A 16 15.85 -9.56 26.07
N GLU A 17 16.91 -8.81 25.78
CA GLU A 17 18.09 -8.81 26.64
C GLU A 17 17.96 -7.76 27.76
N GLY A 18 18.19 -8.18 29.01
CA GLY A 18 18.11 -7.30 30.18
C GLY A 18 16.72 -7.26 30.84
N PHE A 19 16.43 -6.16 31.54
CA PHE A 19 15.23 -6.02 32.37
C PHE A 19 13.97 -5.58 31.61
N ARG A 20 14.13 -4.98 30.43
CA ARG A 20 13.00 -4.48 29.62
C ARG A 20 13.18 -4.88 28.17
N PRO A 21 12.14 -5.41 27.52
CA PRO A 21 12.18 -5.69 26.11
C PRO A 21 12.19 -4.37 25.32
N VAL A 22 12.95 -4.33 24.23
CA VAL A 22 13.01 -3.20 23.31
C VAL A 22 12.56 -3.66 21.92
N GLU A 23 11.66 -2.91 21.32
CA GLU A 23 11.16 -3.14 19.97
C GLU A 23 11.97 -2.31 18.98
N PHE A 24 12.45 -2.95 17.92
CA PHE A 24 13.23 -2.33 16.85
C PHE A 24 12.48 -2.44 15.53
N LYS A 25 12.64 -1.43 14.67
CA LYS A 25 12.15 -1.42 13.29
C LYS A 25 13.35 -1.35 12.34
N VAL A 26 13.37 -2.20 11.32
CA VAL A 26 14.38 -2.17 10.27
C VAL A 26 14.09 -0.98 9.35
N MET A 27 14.85 0.10 9.49
CA MET A 27 14.60 1.33 8.72
C MET A 27 15.11 1.22 7.29
N GLU A 28 16.32 0.70 7.11
CA GLU A 28 16.96 0.55 5.80
C GLU A 28 17.85 -0.70 5.79
N ILE A 29 18.13 -1.18 4.58
CA ILE A 29 19.06 -2.27 4.29
C ILE A 29 19.94 -1.88 3.11
N ASP A 30 21.16 -2.39 3.07
CA ASP A 30 22.13 -2.20 1.99
C ASP A 30 22.47 -3.59 1.40
N PRO A 31 22.30 -3.83 0.08
CA PRO A 31 21.92 -2.87 -0.98
C PRO A 31 20.47 -2.36 -0.90
N PRO A 32 20.22 -1.07 -1.21
CA PRO A 32 18.89 -0.44 -1.08
C PRO A 32 17.87 -0.95 -2.10
N ASP A 33 18.34 -1.55 -3.20
CA ASP A 33 17.49 -2.15 -4.24
C ASP A 33 16.96 -3.54 -3.85
N SER A 34 17.48 -4.12 -2.75
CA SER A 34 16.98 -5.39 -2.23
C SER A 34 15.83 -5.17 -1.27
N GLU A 35 14.86 -6.08 -1.27
CA GLU A 35 13.75 -6.08 -0.31
C GLU A 35 14.14 -6.77 1.01
N TYR A 36 15.14 -7.65 0.96
CA TYR A 36 15.62 -8.44 2.10
C TYR A 36 17.15 -8.55 2.12
N CYS A 37 17.74 -8.72 3.30
CA CYS A 37 19.15 -9.08 3.46
C CYS A 37 19.32 -10.10 4.60
N ILE A 38 20.48 -10.75 4.66
CA ILE A 38 20.86 -11.62 5.77
C ILE A 38 21.83 -10.86 6.65
N VAL A 39 21.56 -10.84 7.96
CA VAL A 39 22.50 -10.30 8.94
C VAL A 39 23.61 -11.33 9.16
N GLU A 40 24.78 -11.05 8.60
CA GLU A 40 26.01 -11.84 8.71
C GLU A 40 26.94 -11.27 9.80
N PRO A 41 27.96 -12.00 10.26
CA PRO A 41 28.91 -11.49 11.25
C PRO A 41 29.62 -10.19 10.84
N GLN A 42 29.82 -9.96 9.54
CA GLN A 42 30.39 -8.72 8.99
C GLN A 42 29.36 -7.60 8.75
N THR A 43 28.07 -7.85 8.91
CA THR A 43 27.04 -6.83 8.67
C THR A 43 27.14 -5.75 9.74
N VAL A 44 27.34 -4.51 9.30
CA VAL A 44 27.37 -3.35 10.20
C VAL A 44 25.93 -2.98 10.55
N ILE A 45 25.61 -2.97 11.84
CA ILE A 45 24.29 -2.60 12.34
C ILE A 45 24.36 -1.17 12.88
N HIS A 46 23.57 -0.28 12.28
CA HIS A 46 23.44 1.11 12.73
C HIS A 46 22.16 1.26 13.57
N CYS A 47 22.30 1.78 14.78
CA CYS A 47 21.19 2.03 15.71
C CYS A 47 21.12 3.49 16.17
N ASP A 48 21.86 4.38 15.51
CA ASP A 48 21.92 5.80 15.84
C ASP A 48 20.73 6.55 15.22
N GLY A 49 20.18 7.54 15.94
CA GLY A 49 19.10 8.39 15.47
C GLY A 49 17.99 8.59 16.51
N ASP A 50 16.95 9.32 16.09
CA ASP A 50 15.76 9.53 16.92
C ASP A 50 14.89 8.27 16.92
N PRO A 51 14.35 7.85 18.08
CA PRO A 51 13.44 6.72 18.16
C PRO A 51 12.20 6.92 17.27
N VAL A 52 11.80 5.88 16.54
CA VAL A 52 10.57 5.87 15.76
C VAL A 52 9.38 6.01 16.72
N LYS A 53 8.52 7.01 16.49
CA LYS A 53 7.28 7.13 17.27
C LYS A 53 6.29 6.08 16.78
N ARG A 54 5.58 5.48 17.73
CA ARG A 54 4.59 4.45 17.43
C ARG A 54 3.43 4.94 16.55
N GLU A 55 3.12 6.23 16.63
CA GLU A 55 2.10 6.91 15.84
C GLU A 55 2.51 7.09 14.37
N ASP A 56 3.82 7.04 14.08
CA ASP A 56 4.36 7.22 12.72
C ASP A 56 4.53 5.84 12.00
N ASP A 57 4.06 4.74 12.60
CA ASP A 57 4.13 3.40 12.00
C ASP A 57 2.88 3.08 11.17
N ASP A 58 2.80 3.69 9.97
CA ASP A 58 1.66 3.62 9.06
C ASP A 58 1.19 2.18 8.73
N LYS A 59 2.09 1.18 8.78
CA LYS A 59 1.77 -0.22 8.44
C LYS A 59 0.73 -0.84 9.39
N ALA A 60 0.64 -0.37 10.63
CA ALA A 60 -0.32 -0.91 11.58
C ALA A 60 -1.77 -0.48 11.28
N ASP A 61 -1.95 0.60 10.52
CA ASP A 61 -3.24 1.23 10.24
C ASP A 61 -3.73 1.04 8.79
N GLU A 62 -3.04 0.21 8.01
CA GLU A 62 -3.46 -0.12 6.65
C GLU A 62 -4.72 -0.99 6.66
N VAL A 63 -5.83 -0.42 6.16
CA VAL A 63 -7.10 -1.14 5.99
C VAL A 63 -6.90 -2.28 4.98
N GLY A 64 -7.26 -3.51 5.38
CA GLY A 64 -7.27 -4.69 4.52
C GLY A 64 -8.68 -5.19 4.21
N TYR A 65 -8.77 -6.34 3.53
CA TYR A 65 -10.08 -6.96 3.26
C TYR A 65 -10.78 -7.48 4.52
N ASP A 66 -10.01 -7.84 5.54
CA ASP A 66 -10.54 -8.36 6.81
C ASP A 66 -11.24 -7.29 7.67
N ASP A 67 -10.94 -6.02 7.42
CA ASP A 67 -11.60 -4.87 8.08
C ASP A 67 -12.97 -4.54 7.47
N LEU A 68 -13.38 -5.22 6.39
CA LEU A 68 -14.60 -4.93 5.64
C LEU A 68 -15.76 -5.86 6.01
N GLY A 69 -16.61 -5.40 6.93
CA GLY A 69 -17.83 -6.12 7.33
C GLY A 69 -18.97 -6.05 6.31
N GLY A 70 -19.64 -7.19 6.07
CA GLY A 70 -20.94 -7.22 5.36
C GLY A 70 -20.92 -6.98 3.85
N VAL A 71 -19.75 -6.84 3.23
CA VAL A 71 -19.59 -6.47 1.81
C VAL A 71 -18.97 -7.59 0.96
N ARG A 72 -19.04 -8.84 1.41
CA ARG A 72 -18.38 -9.99 0.76
C ARG A 72 -18.71 -10.15 -0.73
N LYS A 73 -19.96 -9.92 -1.13
CA LYS A 73 -20.40 -10.03 -2.53
C LYS A 73 -19.83 -8.91 -3.38
N GLN A 74 -19.86 -7.68 -2.87
CA GLN A 74 -19.34 -6.49 -3.52
C GLN A 74 -17.82 -6.59 -3.67
N LEU A 75 -17.14 -7.07 -2.63
CA LEU A 75 -15.70 -7.28 -2.66
C LEU A 75 -15.29 -8.30 -3.72
N ALA A 76 -16.00 -9.42 -3.84
CA ALA A 76 -15.74 -10.41 -4.89
C ALA A 76 -15.83 -9.79 -6.30
N MET A 77 -16.86 -9.00 -6.57
CA MET A 77 -17.01 -8.31 -7.87
C MET A 77 -15.88 -7.30 -8.11
N ILE A 78 -15.49 -6.55 -7.08
CA ILE A 78 -14.41 -5.55 -7.20
C ILE A 78 -13.07 -6.23 -7.44
N ARG A 79 -12.78 -7.35 -6.76
CA ARG A 79 -11.57 -8.13 -7.00
C ARG A 79 -11.52 -8.68 -8.42
N GLU A 80 -12.65 -9.15 -8.95
CA GLU A 80 -12.72 -9.62 -10.34
C GLU A 80 -12.52 -8.48 -11.35
N MET A 81 -13.06 -7.29 -11.08
CA MET A 81 -12.96 -6.14 -11.99
C MET A 81 -11.64 -5.37 -11.89
N ILE A 82 -10.96 -5.40 -10.74
CA ILE A 82 -9.75 -4.58 -10.48
C ILE A 82 -8.53 -5.47 -10.26
N GLU A 83 -8.54 -6.30 -9.21
CA GLU A 83 -7.38 -7.12 -8.82
C GLU A 83 -6.98 -8.13 -9.90
N LEU A 84 -7.95 -8.81 -10.52
CA LEU A 84 -7.69 -9.82 -11.54
C LEU A 84 -7.00 -9.25 -12.80
N PRO A 85 -7.47 -8.13 -13.41
CA PRO A 85 -6.74 -7.47 -14.49
C PRO A 85 -5.34 -6.98 -14.13
N LEU A 86 -5.16 -6.45 -12.92
CA LEU A 86 -3.87 -5.92 -12.47
C LEU A 86 -2.84 -7.03 -12.22
N ARG A 87 -3.25 -8.13 -11.57
CA ARG A 87 -2.36 -9.26 -11.28
C ARG A 87 -2.12 -10.17 -12.49
N HIS A 88 -3.10 -10.31 -13.39
CA HIS A 88 -3.05 -11.25 -14.51
C HIS A 88 -3.39 -10.61 -15.87
N PRO A 89 -2.66 -9.56 -16.30
CA PRO A 89 -2.95 -8.86 -17.55
C PRO A 89 -2.79 -9.75 -18.80
N THR A 90 -1.99 -10.81 -18.72
CA THR A 90 -1.80 -11.79 -19.81
C THR A 90 -3.08 -12.56 -20.11
N LEU A 91 -3.88 -12.90 -19.12
CA LEU A 91 -5.15 -13.63 -19.30
C LEU A 91 -6.12 -12.85 -20.19
N PHE A 92 -6.25 -11.55 -19.95
CA PHE A 92 -7.11 -10.66 -20.75
C PHE A 92 -6.58 -10.49 -22.19
N LYS A 93 -5.26 -10.40 -22.36
CA LYS A 93 -4.63 -10.36 -23.69
C LYS A 93 -4.89 -11.65 -24.48
N THR A 94 -4.74 -12.81 -23.85
CA THR A 94 -4.97 -14.11 -24.51
C THR A 94 -6.42 -14.31 -24.91
N LEU A 95 -7.36 -13.89 -24.06
CA LEU A 95 -8.79 -13.96 -24.37
C LEU A 95 -9.26 -12.88 -25.37
N GLY A 96 -8.43 -11.87 -25.65
CA GLY A 96 -8.79 -10.75 -26.52
C GLY A 96 -9.85 -9.81 -25.91
N ILE A 97 -10.04 -9.84 -24.60
CA ILE A 97 -11.05 -9.05 -23.89
C ILE A 97 -10.36 -7.87 -23.20
N LYS A 98 -10.93 -6.67 -23.34
CA LYS A 98 -10.42 -5.49 -22.61
C LYS A 98 -11.02 -5.48 -21.20
N PRO A 99 -10.19 -5.35 -20.14
CA PRO A 99 -10.71 -5.24 -18.79
C PRO A 99 -11.47 -3.92 -18.59
N PRO A 100 -12.41 -3.86 -17.63
CA PRO A 100 -13.06 -2.61 -17.27
C PRO A 100 -12.02 -1.61 -16.72
N LYS A 101 -12.13 -0.33 -17.12
CA LYS A 101 -11.19 0.73 -16.71
C LYS A 101 -11.71 1.64 -15.60
N GLY A 102 -12.96 1.46 -15.18
CA GLY A 102 -13.59 2.30 -14.17
C GLY A 102 -14.68 1.54 -13.44
N VAL A 103 -14.71 1.69 -12.13
CA VAL A 103 -15.70 1.08 -11.24
C VAL A 103 -16.37 2.20 -10.45
N LEU A 104 -17.70 2.21 -10.43
CA LEU A 104 -18.49 3.16 -9.66
C LEU A 104 -19.07 2.47 -8.42
N LEU A 105 -18.64 2.90 -7.23
CA LEU A 105 -19.23 2.46 -5.97
C LEU A 105 -20.30 3.48 -5.53
N HIS A 106 -21.55 3.05 -5.42
CA HIS A 106 -22.65 3.90 -4.98
C HIS A 106 -23.41 3.30 -3.78
N GLY A 107 -24.07 4.16 -3.01
CA GLY A 107 -24.88 3.76 -1.85
C GLY A 107 -24.94 4.86 -0.80
N PRO A 108 -25.72 4.68 0.28
CA PRO A 108 -25.84 5.63 1.39
C PRO A 108 -24.48 6.05 2.00
N PRO A 109 -24.36 7.23 2.62
CA PRO A 109 -23.14 7.59 3.35
C PRO A 109 -22.83 6.57 4.46
N GLY A 110 -21.56 6.34 4.75
CA GLY A 110 -21.12 5.42 5.82
C GLY A 110 -21.06 3.93 5.46
N THR A 111 -21.36 3.53 4.22
CA THR A 111 -21.33 2.10 3.80
C THR A 111 -19.94 1.58 3.41
N GLY A 112 -18.85 2.25 3.81
CA GLY A 112 -17.48 1.76 3.57
C GLY A 112 -16.91 1.89 2.15
N LYS A 113 -17.51 2.69 1.24
CA LYS A 113 -17.02 2.85 -0.14
C LYS A 113 -15.54 3.23 -0.24
N THR A 114 -15.10 4.22 0.54
CA THR A 114 -13.70 4.68 0.57
C THR A 114 -12.79 3.64 1.22
N MET A 115 -13.26 2.95 2.27
CA MET A 115 -12.50 1.86 2.91
C MET A 115 -12.25 0.70 1.94
N ILE A 116 -13.26 0.33 1.14
CA ILE A 116 -13.11 -0.70 0.11
C ILE A 116 -12.03 -0.30 -0.91
N ALA A 117 -12.03 0.95 -1.40
CA ALA A 117 -11.03 1.40 -2.36
C ALA A 117 -9.59 1.34 -1.79
N ARG A 118 -9.41 1.73 -0.52
CA ARG A 118 -8.12 1.64 0.18
C ARG A 118 -7.67 0.20 0.39
N ALA A 119 -8.58 -0.66 0.86
CA ALA A 119 -8.31 -2.09 1.06
C ALA A 119 -7.86 -2.77 -0.23
N VAL A 120 -8.56 -2.52 -1.34
CA VAL A 120 -8.18 -3.08 -2.64
C VAL A 120 -6.77 -2.64 -3.03
N ALA A 121 -6.43 -1.36 -2.89
CA ALA A 121 -5.12 -0.88 -3.26
C ALA A 121 -3.98 -1.47 -2.42
N ASN A 122 -4.16 -1.51 -1.09
CA ASN A 122 -3.20 -2.11 -0.16
C ASN A 122 -2.97 -3.60 -0.49
N GLU A 123 -4.04 -4.33 -0.76
CA GLU A 123 -4.00 -5.77 -1.07
C GLU A 123 -3.43 -6.07 -2.47
N THR A 124 -3.65 -5.18 -3.45
CA THR A 124 -3.07 -5.34 -4.79
C THR A 124 -1.64 -4.86 -4.88
N GLY A 125 -1.16 -4.07 -3.91
CA GLY A 125 0.12 -3.35 -4.01
C GLY A 125 0.13 -2.34 -5.15
N ALA A 126 -1.04 -1.86 -5.55
CA ALA A 126 -1.19 -0.92 -6.66
C ALA A 126 -1.02 0.51 -6.12
N PHE A 127 -0.52 1.41 -6.96
CA PHE A 127 -0.38 2.81 -6.56
C PHE A 127 -1.77 3.44 -6.39
N PHE A 128 -2.08 3.93 -5.19
CA PHE A 128 -3.37 4.52 -4.87
C PHE A 128 -3.31 6.04 -4.82
N PHE A 129 -4.04 6.68 -5.72
CA PHE A 129 -4.20 8.13 -5.72
C PHE A 129 -5.62 8.50 -5.30
N LEU A 130 -5.78 9.06 -4.09
CA LEU A 130 -7.07 9.54 -3.62
C LEU A 130 -7.36 10.94 -4.16
N ILE A 131 -8.51 11.07 -4.82
CA ILE A 131 -9.04 12.37 -5.25
C ILE A 131 -10.32 12.64 -4.47
N ASN A 132 -10.30 13.65 -3.61
CA ASN A 132 -11.52 14.14 -2.97
C ASN A 132 -12.12 15.26 -3.82
N GLY A 133 -13.42 15.12 -4.15
CA GLY A 133 -14.14 16.12 -4.96
C GLY A 133 -13.97 17.56 -4.46
N PRO A 134 -14.18 17.85 -3.16
CA PRO A 134 -13.98 19.19 -2.62
C PRO A 134 -12.54 19.73 -2.74
N GLU A 135 -11.52 18.86 -2.69
CA GLU A 135 -10.11 19.27 -2.78
C GLU A 135 -9.72 19.70 -4.20
N ILE A 136 -10.38 19.13 -5.22
CA ILE A 136 -10.13 19.50 -6.61
C ILE A 136 -10.87 20.78 -7.02
N MET A 137 -11.95 21.14 -6.33
CA MET A 137 -12.74 22.32 -6.67
C MET A 137 -11.98 23.60 -6.31
N SER A 138 -11.36 24.23 -7.30
CA SER A 138 -10.70 25.53 -7.14
C SER A 138 -11.59 26.69 -7.59
N LYS A 139 -11.30 27.90 -7.09
CA LYS A 139 -11.98 29.13 -7.51
C LYS A 139 -11.45 29.70 -8.83
N MET A 140 -10.26 29.26 -9.27
CA MET A 140 -9.62 29.71 -10.50
C MET A 140 -9.97 28.76 -11.65
N ALA A 141 -10.40 29.31 -12.78
CA ALA A 141 -10.73 28.51 -13.95
C ALA A 141 -9.49 27.81 -14.50
N GLY A 142 -9.55 26.49 -14.73
CA GLY A 142 -8.45 25.69 -15.27
C GLY A 142 -7.60 24.97 -14.24
N ASP A 143 -7.60 25.40 -12.98
CA ASP A 143 -6.77 24.80 -11.93
C ASP A 143 -7.29 23.42 -11.52
N SER A 144 -8.62 23.25 -11.47
CA SER A 144 -9.28 21.97 -11.18
C SER A 144 -8.93 20.92 -12.26
N GLU A 145 -8.98 21.30 -13.54
CA GLU A 145 -8.62 20.46 -14.68
C GLU A 145 -7.12 20.13 -14.71
N ALA A 146 -6.27 21.09 -14.36
CA ALA A 146 -4.83 20.89 -14.27
C ALA A 146 -4.46 19.91 -13.13
N ASN A 147 -5.14 19.99 -11.99
CA ASN A 147 -4.96 19.05 -10.87
C ASN A 147 -5.42 17.63 -11.25
N LEU A 148 -6.59 17.51 -11.91
CA LEU A 148 -7.05 16.22 -12.43
C LEU A 148 -6.04 15.62 -13.39
N ARG A 149 -5.54 16.41 -14.36
CA ARG A 149 -4.56 15.92 -15.34
C ARG A 149 -3.27 15.43 -14.68
N ARG A 150 -2.75 16.19 -13.70
CA ARG A 150 -1.56 15.79 -12.93
C ARG A 150 -1.78 14.48 -12.17
N ALA A 151 -2.94 14.29 -11.56
CA ALA A 151 -3.27 13.05 -10.86
C ALA A 151 -3.27 11.83 -11.80
N PHE A 152 -3.83 11.95 -13.00
CA PHE A 152 -3.79 10.87 -14.00
C PHE A 152 -2.36 10.63 -14.53
N GLU A 153 -1.57 11.68 -14.76
CA GLU A 153 -0.17 11.55 -15.19
C GLU A 153 0.70 10.86 -14.13
N GLU A 154 0.47 11.12 -12.84
CA GLU A 154 1.17 10.44 -11.75
C GLU A 154 0.76 8.97 -11.62
N ALA A 155 -0.53 8.67 -11.79
CA ALA A 155 -1.01 7.29 -11.83
C ALA A 155 -0.42 6.51 -13.02
N GLU A 156 -0.32 7.12 -14.21
CA GLU A 156 0.30 6.49 -15.38
C GLU A 156 1.81 6.22 -15.18
N LYS A 157 2.53 7.12 -14.50
CA LYS A 157 3.96 6.95 -14.20
C LYS A 157 4.23 5.82 -13.20
N ASN A 158 3.30 5.59 -12.27
CA ASN A 158 3.41 4.58 -11.21
C ASN A 158 2.56 3.33 -11.47
N ALA A 159 2.08 3.15 -12.71
CA ALA A 159 1.32 1.96 -13.11
C ALA A 159 2.11 0.67 -12.80
N PRO A 160 1.43 -0.44 -12.44
CA PRO A 160 0.03 -0.78 -12.69
C PRO A 160 -1.00 -0.26 -11.67
#